data_AF-A0A950H116-F1
#
_entry.id   AF-A0A950H116-F1
#
_cell.length_a   1.000
_cell.length_b   1.000
_cell.length_c   1.000
_cell.angle_alpha   90.00
_cell.angle_beta   90.00
_cell.angle_gamma   90.00
#
_symmetry.space_group_name_H-M   'P 1'
#
loop_
_entity.id
_entity.type
_entity.pdbx_description
1 polymer ?
#
loop_
_entity_poly.entity_id
_entity_poly.type
_entity_poly.pdbx_seq_one_letter_code
_entity_poly.pdbx_strand_id
1 'polypeptide(L)'
;MTALAPSIANAPQKRARLAVRTATLKTGVLWLFVACGASAAIEPSPYEFMFLVAAFALAPGELVFDRSMIPLILGLAAFNAGGLLSLTPFVDERPSVQFTAISVYMAATAIFFAALVAKAPDERLTTIRSAYVVAGVFAAILGILGYFNVAGLAEHFTIYDGSRAAGPFKDANVFGPFLAPPIVWLTQDLLLKRSKGFLRAVVPLLVMALGILLSFSRGAWGVLVGSTLLMFALTFLTSSSAALRRRIVVMSVLGLFAVAVLMTILLSIPAIGKMFFERASLIQYYDAGEMGRFGNQARSIPMLLERPFGFGPLQFHNIFPEDPHEMYVNAFASYGWLGGLSFFAFTAMTIYLGWRLVFQRSPVQSHAIAIWSCLFPQIVQGLQIDSDHWRHLYLMFGCLYGLVAYTRRTRETRRLVTRDRHCEERRDEAIHVSARNDGAGATS
;
A
#
# COMPACT_ATOMS: atom_id res chain seq x y z
N MET A 1 -32.69 20.89 -56.54
CA MET A 1 -31.52 20.05 -56.20
C MET A 1 -30.97 20.57 -54.88
N THR A 2 -31.39 20.03 -53.75
CA THR A 2 -30.97 20.58 -52.46
C THR A 2 -30.82 19.49 -51.41
N ALA A 3 -29.64 19.55 -50.79
CA ALA A 3 -29.27 19.12 -49.44
C ALA A 3 -29.35 17.62 -49.10
N LEU A 4 -28.17 17.03 -48.91
CA LEU A 4 -27.82 16.18 -47.74
C LEU A 4 -26.35 15.74 -47.83
N ALA A 5 -25.48 16.31 -46.98
CA ALA A 5 -24.40 15.60 -46.27
C ALA A 5 -23.44 16.56 -45.55
N PRO A 6 -23.64 16.80 -44.24
CA PRO A 6 -22.50 16.91 -43.34
C PRO A 6 -22.75 16.08 -42.08
N SER A 7 -22.27 14.83 -42.03
CA SER A 7 -22.40 14.01 -40.80
C SER A 7 -21.25 13.03 -40.55
N ILE A 8 -20.55 12.56 -41.59
CA ILE A 8 -19.60 11.45 -41.44
C ILE A 8 -18.22 11.91 -40.90
N ALA A 9 -17.79 13.14 -41.18
CA ALA A 9 -16.45 13.62 -40.78
C ALA A 9 -16.28 13.92 -39.27
N ASN A 10 -17.38 14.14 -38.53
CA ASN A 10 -17.33 14.54 -37.11
C ASN A 10 -17.41 13.37 -36.12
N ALA A 11 -17.81 12.18 -36.56
CA ALA A 11 -17.97 11.01 -35.69
C ALA A 11 -16.64 10.49 -35.07
N PRO A 12 -15.51 10.42 -35.80
CA PRO A 12 -14.23 9.97 -35.23
C PRO A 12 -13.70 10.94 -34.17
N GLN A 13 -13.81 12.25 -34.44
CA GLN A 13 -13.38 13.30 -33.50
C GLN A 13 -14.25 13.34 -32.24
N LYS A 14 -15.58 13.13 -32.37
CA LYS A 14 -16.49 13.05 -31.22
C LYS A 14 -16.20 11.82 -30.35
N ARG A 15 -15.91 10.66 -30.96
CA ARG A 15 -15.50 9.43 -30.26
C ARG A 15 -14.17 9.60 -29.53
N ALA A 16 -13.17 10.20 -30.18
CA ALA A 16 -11.88 10.49 -29.55
C ALA A 16 -12.01 11.45 -28.35
N ARG A 17 -12.78 12.54 -28.49
CA ARG A 17 -13.06 13.48 -27.39
C ARG A 17 -13.81 12.80 -26.23
N LEU A 18 -14.77 11.93 -26.52
CA LEU A 18 -15.50 11.18 -25.50
C LEU A 18 -14.58 10.21 -24.75
N ALA A 19 -13.68 9.51 -25.47
CA ALA A 19 -12.70 8.61 -24.88
C ALA A 19 -11.70 9.34 -23.96
N VAL A 20 -11.25 10.54 -24.34
CA VAL A 20 -10.39 11.38 -23.48
C VAL A 20 -11.12 11.83 -22.22
N ARG A 21 -12.39 12.23 -22.34
CA ARG A 21 -13.22 12.64 -21.20
C ARG A 21 -13.47 11.48 -20.23
N THR A 22 -13.76 10.28 -20.74
CA THR A 22 -13.97 9.11 -19.88
C THR A 22 -12.68 8.69 -19.18
N ALA A 23 -11.52 8.70 -19.85
CA ALA A 23 -10.22 8.43 -19.22
C ALA A 23 -9.89 9.45 -18.11
N THR A 24 -10.17 10.73 -18.35
CA THR A 24 -9.97 11.81 -17.36
C THR A 24 -10.89 11.61 -16.16
N LEU A 25 -12.16 11.29 -16.38
CA LEU A 25 -13.12 11.02 -15.31
C LEU A 25 -12.69 9.83 -14.47
N LYS A 26 -12.30 8.71 -15.11
CA LYS A 26 -11.82 7.51 -14.42
C LYS A 26 -10.58 7.80 -13.55
N THR A 27 -9.65 8.60 -14.08
CA THR A 27 -8.48 9.06 -13.32
C THR A 27 -8.89 9.93 -12.13
N GLY A 28 -9.83 10.86 -12.32
CA GLY A 28 -10.37 11.69 -11.25
C GLY A 28 -11.07 10.89 -10.15
N VAL A 29 -11.86 9.88 -10.53
CA VAL A 29 -12.53 8.98 -9.58
C VAL A 29 -11.51 8.19 -8.76
N LEU A 30 -10.49 7.61 -9.41
CA LEU A 30 -9.41 6.91 -8.70
C LEU A 30 -8.66 7.85 -7.76
N TRP A 31 -8.35 9.06 -8.21
CA TRP A 31 -7.66 10.07 -7.41
C TRP A 31 -8.48 10.43 -6.16
N LEU A 32 -9.77 10.71 -6.32
CA LEU A 32 -10.66 11.06 -5.20
C LEU A 32 -10.82 9.89 -4.23
N PHE A 33 -10.96 8.66 -4.74
CA PHE A 33 -11.05 7.47 -3.90
C PHE A 33 -9.82 7.30 -3.00
N VAL A 34 -8.61 7.42 -3.57
CA VAL A 34 -7.38 7.35 -2.78
C VAL A 34 -7.25 8.53 -1.82
N ALA A 35 -7.66 9.73 -2.23
CA ALA A 35 -7.61 10.92 -1.39
C ALA A 35 -8.49 10.79 -0.14
N CYS A 36 -9.65 10.14 -0.26
CA CYS A 36 -10.52 9.81 0.88
C CYS A 36 -9.92 8.80 1.87
N GLY A 37 -8.80 8.16 1.55
CA GLY A 37 -8.13 7.18 2.42
C GLY A 37 -7.66 7.76 3.76
N ALA A 38 -7.49 9.09 3.86
CA ALA A 38 -7.16 9.76 5.12
C ALA A 38 -8.35 9.85 6.10
N SER A 39 -9.59 9.67 5.66
CA SER A 39 -10.78 9.91 6.49
C SER A 39 -11.19 8.64 7.24
N ALA A 40 -10.75 8.46 8.49
CA ALA A 40 -11.08 7.26 9.28
C ALA A 40 -11.88 7.56 10.57
N ALA A 41 -11.98 8.83 10.98
CA ALA A 41 -12.72 9.22 12.18
C ALA A 41 -14.26 9.13 12.04
N ILE A 42 -14.79 9.23 10.80
CA ILE A 42 -16.23 9.22 10.51
C ILE A 42 -16.64 7.84 10.00
N GLU A 43 -17.74 7.28 10.51
CA GLU A 43 -18.28 5.98 10.07
C GLU A 43 -19.77 6.09 9.70
N PRO A 44 -20.19 5.60 8.51
CA PRO A 44 -19.37 5.08 7.42
C PRO A 44 -18.46 6.17 6.83
N SER A 45 -17.22 5.82 6.47
CA SER A 45 -16.26 6.84 6.05
C SER A 45 -16.42 7.19 4.56
N PRO A 46 -15.95 8.38 4.15
CA PRO A 46 -15.89 8.76 2.74
C PRO A 46 -15.15 7.73 1.87
N TYR A 47 -14.20 6.97 2.43
CA TYR A 47 -13.47 5.94 1.71
C TYR A 47 -14.35 4.75 1.31
N GLU A 48 -15.22 4.26 2.20
CA GLU A 48 -16.15 3.15 1.89
C GLU A 48 -17.13 3.55 0.79
N PHE A 49 -17.69 4.76 0.87
CA PHE A 49 -18.58 5.28 -0.18
C PHE A 49 -17.85 5.42 -1.53
N MET A 50 -16.65 6.01 -1.52
CA MET A 50 -15.87 6.21 -2.74
C MET A 50 -15.41 4.90 -3.37
N PHE A 51 -15.23 3.82 -2.59
CA PHE A 51 -14.97 2.51 -3.16
C PHE A 51 -16.11 2.03 -4.05
N LEU A 52 -17.37 2.19 -3.65
CA LEU A 52 -18.53 1.79 -4.47
C LEU A 52 -18.59 2.60 -5.77
N VAL A 53 -18.36 3.92 -5.68
CA VAL A 53 -18.29 4.80 -6.84
C VAL A 53 -17.15 4.39 -7.78
N ALA A 54 -15.96 4.12 -7.24
CA ALA A 54 -14.80 3.69 -7.99
C ALA A 54 -15.02 2.31 -8.63
N ALA A 55 -15.58 1.36 -7.89
CA ALA A 55 -15.91 0.04 -8.38
C ALA A 55 -16.87 0.13 -9.58
N PHE A 56 -17.95 0.90 -9.47
CA PHE A 56 -18.90 1.07 -10.57
C PHE A 56 -18.28 1.79 -11.79
N ALA A 57 -17.52 2.86 -11.56
CA ALA A 57 -16.93 3.65 -12.64
C ALA A 57 -15.76 2.97 -13.36
N LEU A 58 -14.99 2.13 -12.65
CA LEU A 58 -13.76 1.51 -13.16
C LEU A 58 -13.92 0.04 -13.51
N ALA A 59 -14.83 -0.71 -12.87
CA ALA A 59 -15.02 -2.14 -13.19
C ALA A 59 -15.20 -2.42 -14.69
N PRO A 60 -15.96 -1.61 -15.46
CA PRO A 60 -16.09 -1.78 -16.90
C PRO A 60 -14.76 -1.51 -17.63
N GLY A 61 -14.06 -2.60 -17.94
CA GLY A 61 -12.89 -2.63 -18.81
C GLY A 61 -11.58 -2.12 -18.20
N GLU A 62 -11.53 -1.68 -16.93
CA GLU A 62 -10.25 -1.32 -16.27
C GLU A 62 -9.62 -2.45 -15.46
N LEU A 63 -10.41 -3.43 -15.02
CA LEU A 63 -9.92 -4.50 -14.15
C LEU A 63 -9.30 -5.61 -15.00
N VAL A 64 -8.03 -5.91 -14.74
CA VAL A 64 -7.34 -7.03 -15.39
C VAL A 64 -6.83 -8.01 -14.35
N PHE A 65 -7.36 -9.23 -14.38
CA PHE A 65 -6.95 -10.32 -13.52
C PHE A 65 -5.89 -11.19 -14.19
N ASP A 66 -4.95 -11.68 -13.40
CA ASP A 66 -3.90 -12.59 -13.83
C ASP A 66 -3.66 -13.65 -12.75
N ARG A 67 -3.23 -14.87 -13.14
CA ARG A 67 -3.00 -15.97 -12.19
C ARG A 67 -1.96 -15.68 -11.11
N SER A 68 -1.12 -14.66 -11.26
CA SER A 68 -0.20 -14.24 -10.18
C SER A 68 -0.91 -13.56 -9.00
N MET A 69 -2.19 -13.19 -9.16
CA MET A 69 -3.04 -12.65 -8.09
C MET A 69 -3.68 -13.74 -7.23
N ILE A 70 -3.52 -15.02 -7.58
CA ILE A 70 -4.12 -16.14 -6.84
C ILE A 70 -3.77 -16.10 -5.34
N PRO A 71 -2.51 -15.88 -4.91
CA PRO A 71 -2.20 -15.83 -3.49
C PRO A 71 -2.91 -14.69 -2.74
N LEU A 72 -3.08 -13.53 -3.38
CA LEU A 72 -3.86 -12.41 -2.82
C LEU A 72 -5.34 -12.78 -2.70
N ILE A 73 -5.95 -13.26 -3.80
CA ILE A 73 -7.38 -13.51 -3.86
C ILE A 73 -7.77 -14.67 -2.94
N LEU A 74 -7.11 -15.82 -3.08
CA LEU A 74 -7.45 -17.00 -2.28
C LEU A 74 -6.99 -16.86 -0.84
N GLY A 75 -5.83 -16.23 -0.59
CA GLY A 75 -5.33 -16.01 0.77
C GLY A 75 -6.28 -15.11 1.57
N LEU A 76 -6.70 -13.97 1.00
CA LEU A 76 -7.63 -13.07 1.67
C LEU A 76 -9.06 -13.64 1.71
N ALA A 77 -9.51 -14.39 0.71
CA ALA A 77 -10.81 -15.06 0.74
C ALA A 77 -10.87 -16.13 1.84
N ALA A 78 -9.82 -16.95 1.97
CA ALA A 78 -9.75 -17.97 3.03
C ALA A 78 -9.57 -17.32 4.42
N PHE A 79 -8.81 -16.23 4.51
CA PHE A 79 -8.71 -15.43 5.74
C PHE A 79 -10.09 -14.97 6.22
N ASN A 80 -10.86 -14.35 5.32
CA ASN A 80 -12.20 -13.86 5.60
C ASN A 80 -13.23 -14.97 5.82
N ALA A 81 -13.10 -16.12 5.14
CA ALA A 81 -13.92 -17.29 5.41
C ALA A 81 -13.71 -17.79 6.84
N GLY A 82 -12.46 -17.81 7.32
CA GLY A 82 -12.15 -18.08 8.74
C GLY A 82 -12.84 -17.10 9.69
N GLY A 83 -12.81 -15.81 9.37
CA GLY A 83 -13.50 -14.77 10.14
C GLY A 83 -15.01 -14.97 10.20
N LEU A 84 -15.65 -15.25 9.07
CA LEU A 84 -17.09 -15.51 9.00
C LEU A 84 -17.50 -16.76 9.80
N LEU A 85 -16.69 -17.82 9.76
CA LEU A 85 -16.91 -19.01 10.59
C LEU A 85 -16.78 -18.66 12.08
N SER A 86 -15.73 -17.93 12.45
CA SER A 86 -15.44 -17.49 13.82
C SER A 86 -16.47 -16.49 14.37
N LEU A 87 -17.15 -15.75 13.49
CA LEU A 87 -18.23 -14.82 13.83
C LEU A 87 -19.52 -15.53 14.24
N THR A 88 -19.74 -16.79 13.87
CA THR A 88 -21.02 -17.51 14.04
C THR A 88 -21.63 -17.40 15.45
N PRO A 89 -20.85 -17.54 16.55
CA PRO A 89 -21.38 -17.39 17.91
C PRO A 89 -21.70 -15.94 18.32
N PHE A 90 -21.25 -14.95 17.54
CA PHE A 90 -21.25 -13.52 17.86
C PHE A 90 -22.00 -12.68 16.82
N VAL A 91 -22.89 -13.30 16.05
CA VAL A 91 -23.67 -12.61 14.99
C VAL A 91 -24.62 -11.54 15.54
N ASP A 92 -25.03 -11.67 16.80
CA ASP A 92 -25.85 -10.68 17.50
C ASP A 92 -25.01 -9.50 18.04
N GLU A 93 -23.68 -9.61 18.01
CA GLU A 93 -22.77 -8.57 18.45
C GLU A 93 -22.37 -7.66 17.28
N ARG A 94 -23.01 -6.49 17.21
CA ARG A 94 -22.77 -5.50 16.16
C ARG A 94 -21.27 -5.17 15.94
N PRO A 95 -20.43 -4.97 16.98
CA PRO A 95 -19.00 -4.69 16.76
C PRO A 95 -18.27 -5.84 16.05
N SER A 96 -18.54 -7.09 16.42
CA SER A 96 -17.95 -8.31 15.84
C SER A 96 -18.35 -8.48 14.37
N VAL A 97 -19.63 -8.20 14.06
CA VAL A 97 -20.14 -8.19 12.67
C VAL A 97 -19.47 -7.07 11.85
N GLN A 98 -19.36 -5.85 12.41
CA GLN A 98 -18.72 -4.73 11.74
C GLN A 98 -17.23 -4.99 11.47
N PHE A 99 -16.49 -5.51 12.46
CA PHE A 99 -15.10 -5.91 12.31
C PHE A 99 -14.92 -6.87 11.13
N THR A 100 -15.73 -7.93 11.08
CA THR A 100 -15.65 -8.93 10.00
C THR A 100 -16.04 -8.34 8.65
N ALA A 101 -17.06 -7.47 8.60
CA ALA A 101 -17.46 -6.79 7.37
C ALA A 101 -16.37 -5.85 6.84
N ILE A 102 -15.67 -5.13 7.73
CA ILE A 102 -14.54 -4.28 7.36
C ILE A 102 -13.40 -5.14 6.80
N SER A 103 -13.11 -6.31 7.38
CA SER A 103 -12.10 -7.23 6.85
C SER A 103 -12.40 -7.70 5.42
N VAL A 104 -13.65 -8.08 5.14
CA VAL A 104 -14.10 -8.48 3.80
C VAL A 104 -13.98 -7.32 2.82
N TYR A 105 -14.39 -6.14 3.25
CA TYR A 105 -14.24 -4.91 2.48
C TYR A 105 -12.77 -4.62 2.16
N MET A 106 -11.89 -4.73 3.15
CA MET A 106 -10.45 -4.50 2.99
C MET A 106 -9.85 -5.45 1.95
N ALA A 107 -10.22 -6.73 1.99
CA ALA A 107 -9.80 -7.70 0.98
C ALA A 107 -10.29 -7.34 -0.43
N ALA A 108 -11.55 -6.93 -0.58
CA ALA A 108 -12.10 -6.49 -1.85
C ALA A 108 -11.34 -5.27 -2.40
N THR A 109 -10.99 -4.29 -1.55
CA THR A 109 -10.22 -3.11 -1.98
C THR A 109 -8.81 -3.48 -2.48
N ALA A 110 -8.10 -4.41 -1.81
CA ALA A 110 -6.78 -4.87 -2.26
C ALA A 110 -6.85 -5.55 -3.63
N ILE A 111 -7.82 -6.44 -3.83
CA ILE A 111 -8.04 -7.14 -5.11
C ILE A 111 -8.37 -6.14 -6.23
N PHE A 112 -9.21 -5.14 -5.93
CA PHE A 112 -9.57 -4.07 -6.86
C PHE A 112 -8.35 -3.26 -7.29
N PHE A 113 -7.50 -2.82 -6.35
CA PHE A 113 -6.27 -2.11 -6.67
C PHE A 113 -5.28 -2.98 -7.48
N ALA A 114 -5.16 -4.28 -7.17
CA ALA A 114 -4.34 -5.19 -7.95
C ALA A 114 -4.78 -5.27 -9.41
N ALA A 115 -6.08 -5.45 -9.65
CA ALA A 115 -6.64 -5.53 -10.99
C ALA A 115 -6.50 -4.23 -11.78
N LEU A 116 -6.64 -3.07 -11.12
CA LEU A 116 -6.42 -1.75 -11.75
C LEU A 116 -4.96 -1.52 -12.13
N VAL A 117 -4.03 -1.73 -11.18
CA VAL A 117 -2.61 -1.48 -11.38
C VAL A 117 -2.02 -2.44 -12.43
N ALA A 118 -2.52 -3.68 -12.52
CA ALA A 118 -2.09 -4.65 -13.53
C ALA A 118 -2.36 -4.22 -14.97
N LYS A 119 -3.33 -3.33 -15.20
CA LYS A 119 -3.66 -2.84 -16.55
C LYS A 119 -2.67 -1.78 -17.04
N ALA A 120 -2.43 -0.75 -16.22
CA ALA A 120 -1.63 0.41 -16.58
C ALA A 120 -0.86 0.95 -15.36
N PRO A 121 0.21 0.25 -14.92
CA PRO A 121 0.84 0.52 -13.63
C PRO A 121 1.38 1.95 -13.51
N ASP A 122 2.04 2.48 -14.55
CA ASP A 122 2.64 3.81 -14.50
C ASP A 122 1.59 4.92 -14.32
N GLU A 123 0.49 4.87 -15.09
CA GLU A 123 -0.61 5.83 -15.00
C GLU A 123 -1.35 5.72 -13.66
N ARG A 124 -1.68 4.49 -13.25
CA ARG A 124 -2.45 4.23 -12.03
C ARG A 124 -1.63 4.60 -10.79
N LEU A 125 -0.35 4.23 -10.73
CA LEU A 125 0.51 4.58 -9.60
C LEU A 125 0.86 6.06 -9.56
N THR A 126 0.98 6.74 -10.70
CA THR A 126 1.13 8.22 -10.71
C THR A 126 -0.08 8.89 -10.08
N THR A 127 -1.28 8.41 -10.40
CA THR A 127 -2.55 8.91 -9.84
C THR A 127 -2.65 8.63 -8.35
N ILE A 128 -2.42 7.37 -7.94
CA ILE A 128 -2.45 6.92 -6.54
C ILE A 128 -1.45 7.71 -5.70
N ARG A 129 -0.20 7.85 -6.16
CA ARG A 129 0.86 8.60 -5.45
C ARG A 129 0.46 10.05 -5.24
N SER A 130 -0.03 10.72 -6.28
CA SER A 130 -0.45 12.12 -6.19
C SER A 130 -1.59 12.29 -5.17
N ALA A 131 -2.64 11.47 -5.27
CA ALA A 131 -3.76 11.50 -4.33
C ALA A 131 -3.32 11.24 -2.89
N TYR A 132 -2.47 10.23 -2.68
CA TYR A 132 -1.98 9.86 -1.36
C TYR A 132 -1.10 10.98 -0.77
N VAL A 133 -0.22 11.62 -1.55
CA VAL A 133 0.54 12.78 -1.04
C VAL A 133 -0.39 13.89 -0.56
N VAL A 134 -1.45 14.22 -1.31
CA VAL A 134 -2.43 15.22 -0.87
C VAL A 134 -3.16 14.78 0.39
N ALA A 135 -3.62 13.53 0.45
CA ALA A 135 -4.27 12.97 1.64
C ALA A 135 -3.37 13.00 2.87
N GLY A 136 -2.09 12.66 2.71
CA GLY A 136 -1.09 12.68 3.77
C GLY A 136 -0.80 14.09 4.27
N VAL A 137 -0.63 15.06 3.36
CA VAL A 137 -0.46 16.47 3.75
C VAL A 137 -1.68 16.99 4.50
N PHE A 138 -2.88 16.72 3.99
CA PHE A 138 -4.13 17.12 4.65
C PHE A 138 -4.23 16.52 6.06
N ALA A 139 -4.02 15.21 6.18
CA ALA A 139 -4.03 14.52 7.47
C ALA A 139 -2.98 15.07 8.44
N ALA A 140 -1.77 15.32 7.97
CA ALA A 140 -0.69 15.87 8.77
C ALA A 140 -0.99 17.29 9.26
N ILE A 141 -1.55 18.15 8.40
CA ILE A 141 -1.97 19.51 8.79
C ILE A 141 -3.02 19.43 9.91
N LEU A 142 -4.05 18.60 9.77
CA LEU A 142 -5.05 18.43 10.83
C LEU A 142 -4.44 17.94 12.14
N GLY A 143 -3.53 16.96 12.08
CA GLY A 143 -2.81 16.45 13.25
C GLY A 143 -1.94 17.51 13.92
N ILE A 144 -1.23 18.34 13.14
CA ILE A 144 -0.41 19.45 13.65
C ILE A 144 -1.28 20.52 14.31
N LEU A 145 -2.36 20.93 13.65
CA LEU A 145 -3.31 21.91 14.18
C LEU A 145 -3.96 21.42 15.48
N GLY A 146 -4.33 20.14 15.53
CA GLY A 146 -4.84 19.49 16.73
C GLY A 146 -3.81 19.49 17.86
N TYR A 147 -2.57 19.07 17.58
CA TYR A 147 -1.51 19.00 18.59
C TYR A 147 -1.21 20.35 19.25
N PHE A 148 -1.18 21.42 18.47
CA PHE A 148 -0.99 22.78 19.00
C PHE A 148 -2.30 23.44 19.48
N ASN A 149 -3.40 22.69 19.52
CA ASN A 149 -4.73 23.14 19.89
C ASN A 149 -5.17 24.45 19.19
N VAL A 150 -4.84 24.59 17.91
CA VAL A 150 -5.21 25.77 17.13
C VAL A 150 -6.72 25.79 16.98
N ALA A 151 -7.37 26.88 17.41
CA ALA A 151 -8.82 27.05 17.34
C ALA A 151 -9.64 25.93 18.04
N GLY A 152 -9.10 25.30 19.09
CA GLY A 152 -9.81 24.24 19.83
C GLY A 152 -9.80 22.87 19.14
N LEU A 153 -8.95 22.68 18.12
CA LEU A 153 -8.94 21.45 17.32
C LEU A 153 -8.31 20.23 18.01
N ALA A 154 -7.78 20.37 19.23
CA ALA A 154 -7.17 19.25 19.95
C ALA A 154 -8.17 18.09 20.14
N GLU A 155 -9.40 18.37 20.57
CA GLU A 155 -10.45 17.36 20.81
C GLU A 155 -10.76 16.50 19.59
N HIS A 156 -10.52 17.02 18.39
CA HIS A 156 -10.92 16.37 17.13
C HIS A 156 -9.77 15.59 16.46
N PHE A 157 -8.52 16.03 16.65
CA PHE A 157 -7.37 15.53 15.86
C PHE A 157 -6.21 15.04 16.73
N THR A 158 -6.44 14.88 18.03
CA THR A 158 -5.48 14.29 18.97
C THR A 158 -6.14 13.20 19.81
N ILE A 159 -5.31 12.39 20.47
CA ILE A 159 -5.73 11.40 21.46
C ILE A 159 -4.93 11.57 22.76
N TYR A 160 -5.43 10.99 23.85
CA TYR A 160 -4.87 11.12 25.20
C TYR A 160 -4.63 12.60 25.58
N ASP A 161 -5.73 13.36 25.62
CA ASP A 161 -5.76 14.76 26.08
C ASP A 161 -4.76 15.69 25.37
N GLY A 162 -4.69 15.64 24.04
CA GLY A 162 -3.80 16.52 23.26
C GLY A 162 -2.37 16.01 23.10
N SER A 163 -1.98 14.93 23.79
CA SER A 163 -0.56 14.53 23.84
C SER A 163 -0.05 13.86 22.57
N ARG A 164 -0.93 13.33 21.71
CA ARG A 164 -0.55 12.65 20.46
C ARG A 164 -1.43 13.08 19.30
N ALA A 165 -0.80 13.53 18.21
CA ALA A 165 -1.50 13.82 16.96
C ALA A 165 -2.06 12.54 16.34
N ALA A 166 -3.34 12.56 15.97
CA ALA A 166 -4.01 11.48 15.23
C ALA A 166 -4.59 11.96 13.89
N GLY A 167 -4.70 13.27 13.68
CA GLY A 167 -5.30 13.82 12.46
C GLY A 167 -6.72 13.26 12.25
N PRO A 168 -7.16 13.01 11.01
CA PRO A 168 -8.48 12.46 10.71
C PRO A 168 -8.64 10.94 11.02
N PHE A 169 -7.80 10.38 11.89
CA PHE A 169 -7.82 8.99 12.31
C PHE A 169 -8.20 8.85 13.79
N LYS A 170 -8.65 7.65 14.17
CA LYS A 170 -9.01 7.32 15.56
C LYS A 170 -7.80 6.94 16.44
N ASP A 171 -6.67 6.58 15.83
CA ASP A 171 -5.46 6.18 16.54
C ASP A 171 -4.20 6.75 15.85
N ALA A 172 -3.34 7.36 16.67
CA ALA A 172 -2.02 7.85 16.27
C ALA A 172 -1.10 6.74 15.70
N ASN A 173 -1.30 5.49 16.13
CA ASN A 173 -0.57 4.33 15.60
C ASN A 173 -1.00 3.93 14.19
N VAL A 174 -2.15 4.40 13.70
CA VAL A 174 -2.60 4.25 12.30
C VAL A 174 -2.19 5.48 11.49
N PHE A 175 -2.40 6.67 12.06
CA PHE A 175 -2.04 7.95 11.45
C PHE A 175 -0.55 8.05 11.10
N GLY A 176 0.34 7.71 12.02
CA GLY A 176 1.78 7.78 11.79
C GLY A 176 2.24 6.93 10.60
N PRO A 177 1.97 5.60 10.58
CA PRO A 177 2.36 4.74 9.47
C PRO A 177 1.67 5.09 8.15
N PHE A 178 0.46 5.63 8.18
CA PHE A 178 -0.23 6.13 6.98
C PHE A 178 0.57 7.22 6.25
N LEU A 179 1.30 8.07 6.97
CA LEU A 179 2.11 9.16 6.40
C LEU A 179 3.46 8.68 5.84
N ALA A 180 3.95 7.50 6.23
CA ALA A 180 5.27 7.03 5.81
C ALA A 180 5.38 6.76 4.28
N PRO A 181 4.43 6.07 3.62
CA PRO A 181 4.48 5.85 2.18
C PRO A 181 4.61 7.13 1.33
N PRO A 182 3.75 8.16 1.47
CA PRO A 182 3.88 9.38 0.66
C PRO A 182 5.19 10.14 0.92
N ILE A 183 5.74 10.12 2.15
CA ILE A 183 7.08 10.68 2.43
C ILE A 183 8.16 9.95 1.64
N VAL A 184 8.17 8.62 1.69
CA VAL A 184 9.17 7.78 1.01
C VAL A 184 9.06 7.94 -0.51
N TRP A 185 7.85 8.04 -1.05
CA TRP A 185 7.63 8.22 -2.49
C TRP A 185 8.09 9.59 -2.98
N LEU A 186 7.82 10.67 -2.23
CA LEU A 186 8.36 12.00 -2.55
C LEU A 186 9.89 12.03 -2.47
N THR A 187 10.46 11.34 -1.47
CA THR A 187 11.92 11.20 -1.32
C THR A 187 12.52 10.48 -2.53
N GLN A 188 11.88 9.40 -2.98
CA GLN A 188 12.28 8.69 -4.19
C GLN A 188 12.17 9.58 -5.45
N ASP A 189 11.11 10.37 -5.58
CA ASP A 189 10.94 11.26 -6.73
C ASP A 189 11.99 12.39 -6.77
N LEU A 190 12.38 12.93 -5.61
CA LEU A 190 13.53 13.84 -5.48
C LEU A 190 14.82 13.16 -5.91
N LEU A 191 15.07 11.94 -5.43
CA LEU A 191 16.25 11.14 -5.73
C LEU A 191 16.36 10.81 -7.23
N LEU A 192 15.24 10.49 -7.87
CA LEU A 192 15.16 10.13 -9.28
C LEU A 192 14.94 11.33 -10.21
N LYS A 193 14.97 12.58 -9.71
CA LYS A 193 14.75 13.80 -10.51
C LYS A 193 13.38 13.84 -11.20
N ARG A 194 12.36 13.19 -10.62
CA ARG A 194 10.97 13.14 -11.12
C ARG A 194 10.07 14.23 -10.53
N SER A 195 10.51 14.89 -9.47
CA SER A 195 9.77 15.98 -8.83
C SER A 195 9.59 17.18 -9.77
N LYS A 196 8.39 17.77 -9.82
CA LYS A 196 8.08 19.00 -10.58
C LYS A 196 8.63 20.30 -9.96
N GLY A 197 9.63 20.19 -9.08
CA GLY A 197 10.25 21.28 -8.33
C GLY A 197 10.66 20.88 -6.92
N PHE A 198 11.77 21.43 -6.43
CA PHE A 198 12.33 21.09 -5.12
C PHE A 198 11.36 21.42 -3.96
N LEU A 199 10.89 22.66 -3.89
CA LEU A 199 9.97 23.10 -2.83
C LEU A 199 8.63 22.34 -2.84
N ARG A 200 8.13 21.99 -4.03
CA ARG A 200 6.88 21.22 -4.20
C ARG A 200 6.97 19.79 -3.66
N ALA A 201 8.17 19.26 -3.45
CA ALA A 201 8.37 17.96 -2.82
C ALA A 201 8.80 18.10 -1.35
N VAL A 202 9.69 19.04 -1.03
CA VAL A 202 10.24 19.21 0.32
C VAL A 202 9.21 19.75 1.31
N VAL A 203 8.37 20.72 0.92
CA VAL A 203 7.36 21.28 1.85
C VAL A 203 6.34 20.22 2.31
N PRO A 204 5.68 19.47 1.40
CA PRO A 204 4.84 18.34 1.80
C PRO A 204 5.55 17.31 2.68
N LEU A 205 6.81 17.00 2.35
CA LEU A 205 7.62 16.05 3.11
C LEU A 205 7.82 16.52 4.55
N LEU A 206 8.21 17.77 4.76
CA LEU A 206 8.42 18.33 6.10
C LEU A 206 7.13 18.37 6.92
N VAL A 207 6.00 18.75 6.30
CA VAL A 207 4.69 18.75 6.96
C VAL A 207 4.31 17.35 7.44
N MET A 208 4.43 16.34 6.56
CA MET A 208 4.12 14.96 6.93
C MET A 208 5.12 14.39 7.94
N ALA A 209 6.41 14.72 7.84
CA ALA A 209 7.43 14.29 8.80
C ALA A 209 7.17 14.85 10.20
N LEU A 210 6.75 16.12 10.31
CA LEU A 210 6.32 16.71 11.56
C LEU A 210 5.07 16.00 12.11
N GLY A 211 4.07 15.72 11.25
CA GLY A 211 2.90 14.94 11.64
C GLY A 211 3.24 13.56 12.22
N ILE A 212 4.15 12.82 11.58
CA ILE A 212 4.65 11.54 12.11
C ILE A 212 5.32 11.72 13.47
N LEU A 213 6.16 12.74 13.64
CA LEU A 213 6.83 12.96 14.92
C LEU A 213 5.82 13.23 16.04
N LEU A 214 4.87 14.15 15.80
CA LEU A 214 3.84 14.54 16.78
C LEU A 214 2.82 13.43 17.07
N SER A 215 2.77 12.36 16.26
CA SER A 215 1.98 11.16 16.58
C SER A 215 2.54 10.37 17.77
N PHE A 216 3.83 10.55 18.09
CA PHE A 216 4.59 9.77 19.07
C PHE A 216 4.36 8.24 18.96
N SER A 217 4.16 7.76 17.73
CA SER A 217 4.09 6.34 17.39
C SER A 217 5.49 5.80 17.11
N ARG A 218 6.06 5.05 18.06
CA ARG A 218 7.35 4.37 17.93
C ARG A 218 7.41 3.51 16.65
N GLY A 219 6.33 2.76 16.39
CA GLY A 219 6.20 1.93 15.20
C GLY A 219 6.21 2.75 13.91
N ALA A 220 5.57 3.92 13.89
CA ALA A 220 5.60 4.83 12.73
C ALA A 220 7.00 5.37 12.45
N TRP A 221 7.76 5.73 13.49
CA TRP A 221 9.16 6.17 13.34
C TRP A 221 10.02 5.04 12.77
N GLY A 222 9.87 3.83 13.31
CA GLY A 222 10.56 2.64 12.81
C GLY A 222 10.22 2.34 11.35
N VAL A 223 8.95 2.44 10.97
CA VAL A 223 8.52 2.28 9.57
C VAL A 223 9.10 3.36 8.68
N LEU A 224 9.02 4.64 9.06
CA LEU A 224 9.57 5.72 8.22
C LEU A 224 11.09 5.53 7.98
N VAL A 225 11.85 5.24 9.04
CA VAL A 225 13.29 5.03 8.95
C VAL A 225 13.59 3.77 8.14
N GLY A 226 12.98 2.64 8.48
CA GLY A 226 13.16 1.36 7.79
C GLY A 226 12.81 1.45 6.31
N SER A 227 11.69 2.09 5.97
CA SER A 227 11.25 2.28 4.59
C SER A 227 12.17 3.20 3.79
N THR A 228 12.65 4.28 4.40
CA THR A 228 13.57 5.22 3.75
C THR A 228 14.92 4.54 3.48
N LEU A 229 15.47 3.84 4.48
CA LEU A 229 16.73 3.09 4.35
C LEU A 229 16.60 1.99 3.30
N LEU A 230 15.52 1.21 3.34
CA LEU A 230 15.28 0.13 2.37
C LEU A 230 15.12 0.67 0.95
N MET A 231 14.44 1.81 0.77
CA MET A 231 14.29 2.46 -0.53
C MET A 231 15.64 2.92 -1.09
N PHE A 232 16.48 3.57 -0.27
CA PHE A 232 17.83 3.97 -0.69
C PHE A 232 18.71 2.76 -1.00
N ALA A 233 18.71 1.74 -0.14
CA ALA A 233 19.51 0.53 -0.31
C ALA A 233 19.13 -0.21 -1.60
N LEU A 234 17.83 -0.48 -1.80
CA LEU A 234 17.35 -1.16 -3.00
C LEU A 234 17.66 -0.34 -4.26
N THR A 235 17.38 0.97 -4.25
CA THR A 235 17.69 1.84 -5.39
C THR A 235 19.20 1.86 -5.70
N PHE A 236 20.05 1.84 -4.68
CA PHE A 236 21.51 1.79 -4.83
C PHE A 236 21.97 0.46 -5.44
N LEU A 237 21.50 -0.65 -4.88
CA LEU A 237 21.86 -2.01 -5.30
C LEU A 237 21.40 -2.31 -6.72
N THR A 238 20.20 -1.85 -7.11
CA THR A 238 19.65 -2.13 -8.43
C THR A 238 20.10 -1.13 -9.51
N SER A 239 20.67 0.02 -9.12
CA SER A 239 21.15 1.02 -10.07
C SER A 239 22.47 0.59 -10.73
N SER A 240 22.54 0.74 -12.05
CA SER A 240 23.78 0.63 -12.84
C SER A 240 24.52 1.98 -12.98
N SER A 241 23.93 3.09 -12.52
CA SER A 241 24.49 4.43 -12.70
C SER A 241 25.31 4.86 -11.48
N ALA A 242 26.62 5.05 -11.68
CA ALA A 242 27.51 5.57 -10.64
C ALA A 242 27.08 6.99 -10.17
N ALA A 243 26.54 7.80 -11.08
CA ALA A 243 26.01 9.13 -10.74
C ALA A 243 24.80 9.04 -9.80
N LEU A 244 23.87 8.10 -10.06
CA LEU A 244 22.73 7.88 -9.18
C LEU A 244 23.18 7.32 -7.82
N ARG A 245 24.11 6.37 -7.79
CA ARG A 245 24.69 5.83 -6.54
C ARG A 245 25.36 6.92 -5.69
N ARG A 246 26.17 7.79 -6.29
CA ARG A 246 26.75 8.96 -5.60
C ARG A 246 25.67 9.89 -5.05
N ARG A 247 24.61 10.14 -5.83
CA ARG A 247 23.49 10.98 -5.40
C ARG A 247 22.76 10.38 -4.19
N ILE A 248 22.58 9.06 -4.15
CA ILE A 248 22.02 8.36 -2.99
C ILE A 248 22.86 8.66 -1.75
N VAL A 249 24.17 8.44 -1.82
CA VAL A 249 25.08 8.69 -0.70
C VAL A 249 24.98 10.14 -0.20
N VAL A 250 25.05 11.11 -1.12
CA VAL A 250 24.94 12.54 -0.77
C VAL A 250 23.59 12.86 -0.14
N MET A 251 22.49 12.38 -0.72
CA MET A 251 21.14 12.62 -0.18
C MET A 251 20.92 11.93 1.16
N SER A 252 21.51 10.77 1.41
CA SER A 252 21.46 10.09 2.71
C SER A 252 22.19 10.90 3.79
N VAL A 253 23.38 11.44 3.48
CA VAL A 253 24.13 12.30 4.41
C VAL A 253 23.38 13.60 4.70
N LEU A 254 22.88 14.28 3.66
CA LEU A 254 22.08 15.49 3.81
C LEU A 254 20.78 15.24 4.58
N GLY A 255 20.12 14.11 4.31
CA GLY A 255 18.93 13.69 5.03
C GLY A 255 19.19 13.44 6.51
N LEU A 256 20.28 12.74 6.85
CA LEU A 256 20.69 12.51 8.24
C LEU A 256 20.97 13.83 8.97
N PHE A 257 21.72 14.74 8.32
CA PHE A 257 21.98 16.07 8.86
C PHE A 257 20.68 16.86 9.08
N ALA A 258 19.76 16.86 8.11
CA ALA A 258 18.48 17.54 8.23
C ALA A 258 17.61 16.97 9.36
N VAL A 259 17.58 15.65 9.54
CA VAL A 259 16.88 15.01 10.67
C VAL A 259 17.52 15.39 11.99
N ALA A 260 18.85 15.41 12.11
CA ALA A 260 19.54 15.81 13.33
C ALA A 260 19.23 17.27 13.72
N VAL A 261 19.25 18.19 12.74
CA VAL A 261 18.88 19.60 12.95
C VAL A 261 17.41 19.71 13.36
N LEU A 262 16.50 19.03 12.65
CA LEU A 262 15.07 19.06 12.95
C LEU A 262 14.78 18.53 14.36
N MET A 263 15.39 17.40 14.74
CA MET A 263 15.26 16.82 16.08
C MET A 263 15.81 17.77 17.14
N THR A 264 16.95 18.41 16.91
CA THR A 264 17.52 19.39 17.86
C THR A 264 16.56 20.55 18.10
N ILE A 265 15.97 21.10 17.02
CA ILE A 265 14.98 22.18 17.12
C ILE A 265 13.73 21.70 17.87
N LEU A 266 13.18 20.54 17.51
CA LEU A 266 11.92 20.07 18.08
C LEU A 266 12.06 19.62 19.53
N LEU A 267 13.17 18.96 19.89
CA LEU A 267 13.44 18.56 21.28
C LEU A 267 13.79 19.73 22.19
N SER A 268 14.15 20.90 21.64
CA SER A 268 14.31 22.12 22.42
C SER A 268 12.98 22.67 22.98
N ILE A 269 11.84 22.22 22.42
CA ILE A 269 10.51 22.57 22.92
C ILE A 269 10.16 21.62 24.08
N PRO A 270 10.00 22.11 25.33
CA PRO A 270 9.89 21.23 26.50
C PRO A 270 8.77 20.18 26.44
N ALA A 271 7.61 20.56 25.90
CA ALA A 271 6.46 19.65 25.74
C ALA A 271 6.79 18.48 24.80
N ILE A 272 7.45 18.76 23.67
CA ILE A 272 7.84 17.73 22.69
C ILE A 272 8.98 16.88 23.26
N GLY A 273 9.99 17.52 23.87
CA GLY A 273 11.12 16.83 24.49
C GLY A 273 10.69 15.82 25.56
N LYS A 274 9.82 16.24 26.50
CA LYS A 274 9.30 15.36 27.55
C LYS A 274 8.58 14.14 26.97
N MET A 275 7.63 14.37 26.06
CA MET A 275 6.89 13.29 25.39
C MET A 275 7.81 12.36 24.59
N PHE A 276 8.83 12.92 23.92
CA PHE A 276 9.80 12.13 23.17
C PHE A 276 10.56 11.18 24.08
N PHE A 277 11.12 11.66 25.21
CA PHE A 277 11.88 10.80 26.11
C PHE A 277 11.02 9.74 26.81
N GLU A 278 9.77 10.06 27.15
CA GLU A 278 8.82 9.09 27.70
C GLU A 278 8.50 7.97 26.70
N ARG A 279 8.35 8.33 25.42
CA ARG A 279 7.99 7.41 24.34
C ARG A 279 9.20 6.76 23.67
N ALA A 280 10.42 7.24 23.91
CA ALA A 280 11.65 6.63 23.38
C ALA A 280 12.03 5.33 24.10
N SER A 281 11.42 5.02 25.27
CA SER A 281 11.64 3.75 25.95
C SER A 281 11.15 2.56 25.11
N LEU A 282 12.00 1.53 25.01
CA LEU A 282 11.73 0.29 24.27
C LEU A 282 10.56 -0.51 24.87
N ILE A 283 10.45 -0.55 26.19
CA ILE A 283 9.40 -1.26 26.91
C ILE A 283 8.56 -0.24 27.69
N GLN A 284 7.24 -0.31 27.52
CA GLN A 284 6.30 0.45 28.34
C GLN A 284 5.79 -0.45 29.47
N TYR A 285 5.32 0.13 30.57
CA TYR A 285 4.91 -0.65 31.74
C TYR A 285 3.77 -1.63 31.44
N TYR A 286 2.86 -1.27 30.53
CA TYR A 286 1.74 -2.10 30.08
C TYR A 286 2.15 -3.21 29.11
N ASP A 287 3.34 -3.11 28.50
CA ASP A 287 3.89 -4.14 27.60
C ASP A 287 4.52 -5.31 28.38
N ALA A 288 4.96 -5.08 29.63
CA ALA A 288 5.80 -6.01 30.40
C ALA A 288 5.05 -6.81 31.47
N GLY A 289 5.66 -7.91 31.90
CA GLY A 289 5.13 -8.81 32.94
C GLY A 289 4.24 -9.92 32.39
N GLU A 290 3.98 -10.95 33.22
CA GLU A 290 3.18 -12.13 32.84
C GLU A 290 1.72 -11.81 32.51
N MET A 291 1.19 -10.76 33.13
CA MET A 291 -0.17 -10.23 32.90
C MET A 291 -0.19 -9.00 31.99
N GLY A 292 0.99 -8.53 31.55
CA GLY A 292 1.10 -7.47 30.54
C GLY A 292 0.81 -7.98 29.15
N ARG A 293 0.82 -7.09 28.16
CA ARG A 293 0.44 -7.40 26.77
C ARG A 293 1.17 -8.63 26.19
N PHE A 294 2.50 -8.68 26.27
CA PHE A 294 3.27 -9.80 25.71
C PHE A 294 3.03 -11.10 26.48
N GLY A 295 2.78 -11.03 27.79
CA GLY A 295 2.39 -12.18 28.60
C GLY A 295 1.02 -12.72 28.18
N ASN A 296 0.04 -11.85 27.93
CA ASN A 296 -1.30 -12.24 27.47
C ASN A 296 -1.27 -12.89 26.08
N GLN A 297 -0.47 -12.35 25.15
CA GLN A 297 -0.22 -12.98 23.86
C GLN A 297 0.32 -14.40 24.04
N ALA A 298 1.37 -14.58 24.86
CA ALA A 298 1.95 -15.90 25.12
C ALA A 298 0.95 -16.88 25.74
N ARG A 299 0.14 -16.42 26.71
CA ARG A 299 -0.88 -17.23 27.37
C ARG A 299 -2.06 -17.58 26.46
N SER A 300 -2.37 -16.76 25.47
CA SER A 300 -3.41 -17.06 24.49
C SER A 300 -3.04 -18.20 23.53
N ILE A 301 -1.74 -18.41 23.23
CA ILE A 301 -1.29 -19.41 22.26
C ILE A 301 -1.81 -20.82 22.58
N PRO A 302 -1.59 -21.41 23.77
CA PRO A 302 -2.12 -22.74 24.08
C PRO A 302 -3.65 -22.80 23.99
N MET A 303 -4.35 -21.73 24.36
CA MET A 303 -5.81 -21.67 24.24
C MET A 303 -6.27 -21.67 22.77
N LEU A 304 -5.56 -20.96 21.90
CA LEU A 304 -5.87 -20.88 20.46
C LEU A 304 -5.55 -22.20 19.75
N LEU A 305 -4.54 -22.95 20.21
CA LEU A 305 -4.22 -24.29 19.73
C LEU A 305 -5.31 -25.34 20.03
N GLU A 306 -6.26 -25.02 20.90
CA GLU A 306 -7.42 -25.88 21.20
C GLU A 306 -8.72 -25.39 20.54
N ARG A 307 -8.67 -24.23 19.86
CA ARG A 307 -9.85 -23.54 19.30
C ARG A 307 -9.71 -23.32 17.80
N PRO A 308 -10.19 -24.26 16.97
CA PRO A 308 -10.13 -24.12 15.50
C PRO A 308 -10.79 -22.86 14.94
N PHE A 309 -11.81 -22.33 15.63
CA PHE A 309 -12.51 -21.08 15.28
C PHE A 309 -12.01 -19.86 16.07
N GLY A 310 -10.89 -19.98 16.79
CA GLY A 310 -10.35 -18.89 17.60
C GLY A 310 -11.24 -18.53 18.79
N PHE A 311 -11.07 -17.33 19.31
CA PHE A 311 -11.96 -16.73 20.31
C PHE A 311 -13.20 -16.09 19.67
N GLY A 312 -13.06 -15.62 18.43
CA GLY A 312 -14.06 -14.85 17.71
C GLY A 312 -13.63 -13.39 17.51
N PRO A 313 -14.21 -12.70 16.51
CA PRO A 313 -13.88 -11.31 16.22
C PRO A 313 -14.10 -10.40 17.43
N LEU A 314 -13.07 -9.63 17.80
CA LEU A 314 -13.07 -8.72 18.96
C LEU A 314 -13.35 -9.41 20.32
N GLN A 315 -13.15 -10.72 20.43
CA GLN A 315 -13.44 -11.44 21.69
C GLN A 315 -12.23 -11.59 22.63
N PHE A 316 -11.05 -11.15 22.21
CA PHE A 316 -9.83 -11.33 23.00
C PHE A 316 -9.91 -10.60 24.34
N HIS A 317 -10.45 -9.38 24.36
CA HIS A 317 -10.62 -8.57 25.56
C HIS A 317 -11.60 -9.18 26.60
N ASN A 318 -12.42 -10.17 26.20
CA ASN A 318 -13.30 -10.88 27.13
C ASN A 318 -12.56 -11.97 27.93
N ILE A 319 -11.34 -12.30 27.52
CA ILE A 319 -10.48 -13.31 28.16
C ILE A 319 -9.29 -12.64 28.85
N PHE A 320 -8.71 -11.62 28.22
CA PHE A 320 -7.57 -10.87 28.75
C PHE A 320 -7.93 -9.38 28.90
N PRO A 321 -7.34 -8.64 29.86
CA PRO A 321 -7.67 -7.23 30.06
C PRO A 321 -7.37 -6.30 28.88
N GLU A 322 -6.47 -6.71 27.99
CA GLU A 322 -6.00 -5.92 26.84
C GLU A 322 -6.05 -6.79 25.58
N ASP A 323 -6.33 -6.16 24.43
CA ASP A 323 -6.25 -6.80 23.12
C ASP A 323 -4.80 -7.20 22.78
N PRO A 324 -4.59 -8.15 21.84
CA PRO A 324 -3.24 -8.58 21.50
C PRO A 324 -2.43 -7.41 20.90
N HIS A 325 -3.11 -6.47 20.25
CA HIS A 325 -2.51 -5.32 19.55
C HIS A 325 -1.35 -5.73 18.63
N GLU A 326 -1.40 -6.92 18.04
CA GLU A 326 -0.52 -7.33 16.96
C GLU A 326 -1.34 -8.16 15.97
N MET A 327 -0.89 -8.26 14.73
CA MET A 327 -1.68 -8.82 13.63
C MET A 327 -1.74 -10.35 13.65
N TYR A 328 -0.69 -11.02 14.10
CA TYR A 328 -0.47 -12.43 13.81
C TYR A 328 -1.17 -13.37 14.80
N VAL A 329 -1.11 -13.08 16.10
CA VAL A 329 -1.98 -13.73 17.11
C VAL A 329 -3.42 -13.28 16.89
N ASN A 330 -3.68 -12.00 16.58
CA ASN A 330 -5.04 -11.56 16.28
C ASN A 330 -5.65 -12.33 15.08
N ALA A 331 -4.86 -12.64 14.05
CA ALA A 331 -5.33 -13.46 12.93
C ALA A 331 -5.82 -14.85 13.36
N PHE A 332 -5.21 -15.46 14.39
CA PHE A 332 -5.73 -16.72 14.96
C PHE A 332 -6.86 -16.51 15.95
N ALA A 333 -6.82 -15.45 16.75
CA ALA A 333 -7.82 -15.15 17.76
C ALA A 333 -9.17 -14.77 17.15
N SER A 334 -9.17 -13.87 16.17
CA SER A 334 -10.38 -13.32 15.56
C SER A 334 -10.89 -14.14 14.36
N TYR A 335 -10.01 -14.88 13.67
CA TYR A 335 -10.36 -15.58 12.42
C TYR A 335 -10.15 -17.10 12.47
N GLY A 336 -9.75 -17.64 13.62
CA GLY A 336 -9.49 -19.07 13.81
C GLY A 336 -8.30 -19.57 13.01
N TRP A 337 -8.13 -20.89 12.95
CA TRP A 337 -6.99 -21.52 12.29
C TRP A 337 -6.99 -21.30 10.79
N LEU A 338 -8.16 -21.42 10.15
CA LEU A 338 -8.29 -21.15 8.71
C LEU A 338 -7.86 -19.72 8.39
N GLY A 339 -8.31 -18.76 9.21
CA GLY A 339 -7.93 -17.37 9.14
C GLY A 339 -6.43 -17.17 9.29
N GLY A 340 -5.90 -17.50 10.46
CA GLY A 340 -4.48 -17.34 10.80
C GLY A 340 -3.55 -18.01 9.78
N LEU A 341 -3.74 -19.30 9.47
CA LEU A 341 -2.89 -20.01 8.52
C LEU A 341 -2.93 -19.39 7.12
N SER A 342 -4.11 -18.97 6.65
CA SER A 342 -4.25 -18.33 5.34
C SER A 342 -3.57 -16.97 5.29
N PHE A 343 -3.70 -16.16 6.35
CA PHE A 343 -3.03 -14.87 6.45
C PHE A 343 -1.51 -15.00 6.51
N PHE A 344 -0.99 -15.98 7.26
CA PHE A 344 0.44 -16.29 7.30
C PHE A 344 0.96 -16.74 5.93
N ALA A 345 0.27 -17.65 5.26
CA ALA A 345 0.65 -18.10 3.92
C ALA A 345 0.61 -16.95 2.90
N PHE A 346 -0.42 -16.11 2.95
CA PHE A 346 -0.54 -14.90 2.14
C PHE A 346 0.62 -13.93 2.40
N THR A 347 0.95 -13.68 3.67
CA THR A 347 2.04 -12.79 4.07
C THR A 347 3.38 -13.31 3.59
N ALA A 348 3.66 -14.61 3.78
CA ALA A 348 4.89 -15.24 3.30
C ALA A 348 5.04 -15.16 1.78
N MET A 349 3.96 -15.42 1.03
CA MET A 349 3.96 -15.30 -0.43
C MET A 349 4.16 -13.84 -0.88
N THR A 350 3.53 -12.89 -0.18
CA THR A 350 3.70 -11.46 -0.44
C THR A 350 5.15 -11.03 -0.23
N ILE A 351 5.80 -11.51 0.84
CA ILE A 351 7.22 -11.27 1.10
C ILE A 351 8.10 -11.84 -0.02
N TYR A 352 7.86 -13.10 -0.41
CA TYR A 352 8.58 -13.74 -1.50
C TYR A 352 8.45 -12.95 -2.82
N LEU A 353 7.22 -12.58 -3.19
CA LEU A 353 6.95 -11.83 -4.42
C LEU A 353 7.53 -10.42 -4.38
N GLY A 354 7.47 -9.74 -3.23
CA GLY A 354 8.05 -8.42 -3.00
C GLY A 354 9.55 -8.41 -3.29
N TRP A 355 10.31 -9.28 -2.63
CA TRP A 355 11.75 -9.40 -2.85
C TRP A 355 12.09 -9.79 -4.29
N ARG A 356 11.37 -10.76 -4.86
CA ARG A 356 11.58 -11.16 -6.25
C ARG A 356 11.37 -9.98 -7.20
N LEU A 357 10.31 -9.19 -7.00
CA LEU A 357 9.93 -8.10 -7.90
C LEU A 357 10.95 -6.95 -7.87
N VAL A 358 11.47 -6.56 -6.69
CA VAL A 358 12.41 -5.44 -6.59
C VAL A 358 13.76 -5.72 -7.24
N PHE A 359 14.22 -6.98 -7.26
CA PHE A 359 15.43 -7.39 -7.97
C PHE A 359 15.19 -7.72 -9.44
N GLN A 360 13.93 -7.69 -9.89
CA GLN A 360 13.57 -8.00 -11.25
C GLN A 360 13.62 -6.76 -12.14
N ARG A 361 14.62 -6.72 -13.05
CA ARG A 361 14.71 -5.65 -14.06
C ARG A 361 13.44 -5.58 -14.91
N SER A 362 12.75 -4.44 -14.82
CA SER A 362 11.52 -4.14 -15.53
C SER A 362 11.29 -2.62 -15.54
N PRO A 363 10.47 -2.08 -16.47
CA PRO A 363 10.13 -0.66 -16.47
C PRO A 363 9.50 -0.19 -15.14
N VAL A 364 8.77 -1.08 -14.48
CA VAL A 364 8.07 -0.81 -13.22
C VAL A 364 8.92 -1.06 -11.96
N GLN A 365 10.21 -1.40 -12.10
CA GLN A 365 11.08 -1.72 -10.96
C GLN A 365 11.17 -0.58 -9.94
N SER A 366 11.22 0.67 -10.41
CA SER A 366 11.25 1.84 -9.50
C SER A 366 9.96 1.98 -8.68
N HIS A 367 8.81 1.65 -9.28
CA HIS A 367 7.53 1.59 -8.58
C HIS A 367 7.49 0.44 -7.58
N ALA A 368 7.98 -0.75 -7.95
CA ALA A 368 8.08 -1.90 -7.07
C ALA A 368 8.94 -1.59 -5.84
N ILE A 369 10.12 -0.98 -6.02
CA ILE A 369 10.99 -0.58 -4.91
C ILE A 369 10.25 0.37 -3.96
N ALA A 370 9.50 1.33 -4.48
CA ALA A 370 8.80 2.31 -3.66
C ALA A 370 7.66 1.69 -2.83
N ILE A 371 6.85 0.82 -3.43
CA ILE A 371 5.76 0.13 -2.74
C ILE A 371 6.35 -0.85 -1.73
N TRP A 372 7.30 -1.69 -2.16
CA TRP A 372 7.89 -2.73 -1.32
C TRP A 372 8.63 -2.16 -0.11
N SER A 373 9.36 -1.07 -0.29
CA SER A 373 10.09 -0.42 0.81
C SER A 373 9.15 0.11 1.88
N CYS A 374 7.89 0.42 1.55
CA CYS A 374 6.89 0.86 2.53
C CYS A 374 6.10 -0.32 3.10
N LEU A 375 5.72 -1.26 2.25
CA LEU A 375 4.90 -2.41 2.61
C LEU A 375 5.65 -3.38 3.55
N PHE A 376 6.91 -3.70 3.26
CA PHE A 376 7.66 -4.69 4.05
C PHE A 376 7.87 -4.25 5.51
N PRO A 377 8.34 -3.03 5.82
CA PRO A 377 8.43 -2.57 7.21
C PRO A 377 7.07 -2.54 7.93
N GLN A 378 5.96 -2.25 7.24
CA GLN A 378 4.63 -2.30 7.86
C GLN A 378 4.14 -3.74 8.13
N ILE A 379 4.45 -4.70 7.26
CA ILE A 379 4.22 -6.13 7.55
C ILE A 379 4.98 -6.55 8.82
N VAL A 380 6.23 -6.09 8.96
CA VAL A 380 7.04 -6.34 10.17
C VAL A 380 6.46 -5.59 11.37
N GLN A 381 5.97 -4.37 11.20
CA GLN A 381 5.28 -3.61 12.25
C GLN A 381 4.02 -4.35 12.76
N GLY A 382 3.41 -5.19 11.92
CA GLY A 382 2.34 -6.11 12.31
C GLY A 382 2.66 -7.01 13.51
N LEU A 383 3.95 -7.24 13.81
CA LEU A 383 4.38 -7.99 15.01
C LEU A 383 4.16 -7.22 16.31
N GLN A 384 3.96 -5.90 16.23
CA GLN A 384 3.81 -5.01 17.38
C GLN A 384 2.47 -4.28 17.42
N ILE A 385 1.84 -4.07 16.26
CA ILE A 385 0.60 -3.31 16.10
C ILE A 385 -0.35 -4.08 15.21
N ASP A 386 -1.61 -4.17 15.61
CA ASP A 386 -2.65 -4.71 14.76
C ASP A 386 -2.88 -3.79 13.55
N SER A 387 -2.66 -4.34 12.36
CA SER A 387 -2.76 -3.64 11.07
C SER A 387 -3.91 -4.16 10.19
N ASP A 388 -4.79 -5.00 10.73
CA ASP A 388 -5.80 -5.74 9.97
C ASP A 388 -6.76 -4.84 9.16
N HIS A 389 -7.05 -3.65 9.68
CA HIS A 389 -7.95 -2.69 9.03
C HIS A 389 -7.23 -1.45 8.48
N TRP A 390 -5.92 -1.54 8.23
CA TRP A 390 -5.16 -0.44 7.66
C TRP A 390 -5.39 -0.32 6.16
N ARG A 391 -6.25 0.62 5.75
CA ARG A 391 -6.56 0.91 4.34
C ARG A 391 -5.35 1.02 3.42
N HIS A 392 -4.32 1.70 3.91
CA HIS A 392 -3.10 1.91 3.16
C HIS A 392 -2.26 0.64 2.97
N LEU A 393 -2.31 -0.31 3.91
CA LEU A 393 -1.62 -1.58 3.80
C LEU A 393 -2.23 -2.42 2.66
N TYR A 394 -3.55 -2.51 2.61
CA TYR A 394 -4.28 -3.24 1.56
C TYR A 394 -4.17 -2.58 0.18
N LEU A 395 -4.12 -1.24 0.12
CA LEU A 395 -3.77 -0.52 -1.11
C LEU A 395 -2.38 -0.94 -1.60
N MET A 396 -1.39 -1.04 -0.71
CA MET A 396 -0.03 -1.46 -1.06
C MET A 396 0.06 -2.94 -1.44
N PHE A 397 -0.67 -3.84 -0.77
CA PHE A 397 -0.83 -5.23 -1.21
C PHE A 397 -1.36 -5.27 -2.65
N GLY A 398 -2.46 -4.56 -2.91
CA GLY A 398 -3.03 -4.46 -4.25
C GLY A 398 -2.01 -3.96 -5.28
N CYS A 399 -1.35 -2.84 -5.00
CA CYS A 399 -0.32 -2.28 -5.88
C CYS A 399 0.81 -3.28 -6.18
N LEU A 400 1.30 -4.01 -5.17
CA LEU A 400 2.36 -5.00 -5.35
C LEU A 400 1.91 -6.12 -6.31
N TYR A 401 0.76 -6.75 -6.05
CA TYR A 401 0.26 -7.83 -6.90
C TYR A 401 -0.09 -7.34 -8.30
N GLY A 402 -0.57 -6.10 -8.45
CA GLY A 402 -0.77 -5.47 -9.76
C GLY A 402 0.54 -5.34 -10.56
N LEU A 403 1.63 -4.94 -9.90
CA LEU A 403 2.96 -4.86 -10.54
C LEU A 403 3.51 -6.25 -10.90
N VAL A 404 3.30 -7.26 -10.04
CA VAL A 404 3.67 -8.65 -10.33
C VAL A 404 2.93 -9.15 -11.58
N ALA A 405 1.61 -8.95 -11.62
CA ALA A 405 0.76 -9.34 -12.75
C ALA A 405 1.18 -8.67 -14.06
N TYR A 406 1.37 -7.35 -14.03
CA TYR A 406 1.86 -6.61 -15.19
C TYR A 406 3.19 -7.18 -15.69
N THR A 407 4.16 -7.35 -14.78
CA THR A 407 5.51 -7.78 -15.16
C THR A 407 5.51 -9.19 -15.74
N ARG A 408 4.66 -10.11 -15.23
CA ARG A 408 4.54 -11.44 -15.80
C ARG A 408 3.91 -11.42 -17.19
N ARG A 409 2.81 -10.68 -17.37
CA ARG A 409 2.12 -10.55 -18.67
C ARG A 409 3.04 -9.96 -19.74
N THR A 410 3.77 -8.89 -19.43
CA THR A 410 4.74 -8.29 -20.37
C THR A 410 5.83 -9.28 -20.79
N ARG A 411 6.28 -10.15 -19.87
CA ARG A 411 7.26 -11.19 -20.18
C ARG A 411 6.68 -12.29 -21.06
N GLU A 412 5.47 -12.74 -20.78
CA GLU A 412 4.76 -13.73 -21.60
C GLU A 412 4.55 -13.19 -23.03
N THR A 413 4.09 -11.94 -23.19
CA THR A 413 3.96 -11.30 -24.51
C THR A 413 5.30 -11.21 -25.26
N ARG A 414 6.38 -10.78 -24.58
CA ARG A 414 7.72 -10.71 -25.22
C ARG A 414 8.22 -12.09 -25.67
N ARG A 415 7.97 -13.14 -24.88
CA ARG A 415 8.33 -14.51 -25.24
C ARG A 415 7.58 -15.01 -26.47
N LEU A 416 6.28 -14.72 -26.56
CA LEU A 416 5.46 -15.08 -27.73
C LEU A 416 5.95 -14.36 -28.98
N VAL A 417 6.14 -13.03 -28.94
CA VAL A 417 6.66 -12.26 -30.08
C VAL A 417 8.02 -12.76 -30.55
N THR A 418 8.92 -13.12 -29.62
CA THR A 418 10.24 -13.66 -29.96
C THR A 418 10.13 -15.04 -30.62
N ARG A 419 9.23 -15.89 -30.12
CA ARG A 419 8.97 -17.22 -30.68
C ARG A 419 8.39 -17.12 -32.09
N ASP A 420 7.44 -16.21 -32.31
CA ASP A 420 6.79 -16.06 -33.60
C ASP A 420 7.79 -15.57 -34.67
N ARG A 421 8.66 -14.60 -34.33
CA ARG A 421 9.78 -14.18 -35.19
C ARG A 421 10.71 -15.34 -35.55
N HIS A 422 11.07 -16.18 -34.58
CA HIS A 422 11.94 -17.33 -34.84
C HIS A 422 11.26 -18.40 -35.72
N CYS A 423 9.93 -18.51 -35.68
CA CYS A 423 9.18 -19.37 -36.60
C CYS A 423 9.11 -18.77 -38.00
N GLU A 424 8.96 -17.45 -38.14
CA GLU A 424 9.01 -16.74 -39.43
C GLU A 424 10.38 -16.91 -40.09
N GLU A 425 11.47 -16.65 -39.35
CA GLU A 425 12.86 -16.83 -39.84
C GLU A 425 13.11 -18.27 -40.35
N ARG A 426 12.70 -19.29 -39.59
CA ARG A 426 12.85 -20.70 -40.03
C ARG A 426 12.00 -21.06 -41.24
N ARG A 427 10.83 -20.43 -41.39
CA ARG A 427 9.97 -20.64 -42.56
C ARG A 427 10.61 -20.02 -43.80
N ASP A 428 11.17 -18.83 -43.68
CA ASP A 428 11.88 -18.16 -44.79
C ASP A 428 13.15 -18.92 -45.18
N GLU A 429 13.92 -19.44 -44.22
CA GLU A 429 15.05 -20.34 -44.49
C GLU A 429 14.61 -21.61 -45.22
N ALA A 430 13.52 -22.25 -44.81
CA ALA A 430 13.00 -23.45 -45.47
C ALA A 430 12.53 -23.16 -46.91
N ILE A 431 11.89 -22.01 -47.16
CA ILE A 431 11.49 -21.56 -48.50
C ILE A 431 12.73 -21.31 -49.36
N HIS A 432 13.75 -20.64 -48.82
CA HIS A 432 15.00 -20.39 -49.54
C HIS A 432 15.74 -21.68 -49.88
N VAL A 433 15.77 -22.67 -48.98
CA VAL A 433 16.37 -23.98 -49.24
C VAL A 433 15.59 -24.76 -50.31
N SER A 434 14.25 -24.76 -50.25
CA SER A 434 13.42 -25.38 -51.28
C SER A 434 13.65 -24.76 -52.65
N ALA A 435 13.63 -23.42 -52.75
CA ALA A 435 13.86 -22.71 -54.01
C ALA A 435 15.25 -22.97 -54.58
N ARG A 436 16.26 -23.18 -53.73
CA ARG A 436 17.63 -23.54 -54.16
C ARG A 436 17.70 -24.96 -54.72
N ASN A 437 16.98 -25.90 -54.12
CA ASN A 437 16.93 -27.29 -54.57
C ASN A 437 16.11 -27.43 -55.86
N ASP A 438 14.99 -26.70 -55.99
CA ASP A 438 14.15 -26.72 -57.19
C ASP A 438 14.84 -26.07 -58.40
N GLY A 439 15.69 -25.05 -58.18
CA GLY A 439 16.51 -24.43 -59.22
C GLY A 439 17.69 -25.27 -59.71
N ALA A 440 18.19 -26.20 -58.88
CA ALA A 440 19.30 -27.10 -59.26
C ALA A 440 18.84 -28.29 -60.12
N GLY A 441 17.57 -28.70 -60.03
CA GLY A 441 17.00 -29.80 -60.81
C GLY A 441 16.61 -29.47 -62.25
N ALA A 442 16.59 -28.19 -62.64
CA ALA A 442 16.19 -27.75 -63.98
C ALA A 442 17.36 -27.62 -64.98
N THR A 443 18.56 -28.06 -64.61
CA THR A 443 19.78 -27.98 -65.47
C THR A 443 20.43 -29.33 -65.76
N SER A 444 19.73 -30.45 -65.48
CA SER A 444 20.17 -31.80 -65.88
C SER A 444 19.40 -32.32 -67.08
#